data_AF-A0A521YMZ9-F1
#
_entry.id   AF-A0A521YMZ9-F1
#
_cell.length_a   1.000
_cell.length_b   1.000
_cell.length_c   1.000
_cell.angle_alpha   90.00
_cell.angle_beta   90.00
_cell.angle_gamma   90.00
#
_symmetry.space_group_name_H-M   'P 1'
#
loop_
_entity.id
_entity.type
_entity.pdbx_description
1 polymer ?
#
loop_
_entity_poly.entity_id
_entity_poly.type
_entity_poly.pdbx_seq_one_letter_code
_entity_poly.pdbx_strand_id
1 'polypeptide(L)'
;MFASDRTRPVWRALAASCLVLSCIGAHAADSKKDQEQMRRLRQQLQQLQQEQATQQEAATRATQEKAAAEADLKKTRAEADAAKAASSRKAAVLSKDLQVATTERDALKAQLEEARAQLEKTGADLKATREKLAARDTQWAQLDASHKAQSASLASCVQHNVRLYQLGSELLTRWENKGLSEVLAQNEPFAQLKRVELENLADDYRDKLARERQPAGAASAP
;
A
#
# COMPACT_ATOMS: atom_id res chain seq x y z
N MET A 1 34.20 59.91 -33.78
CA MET A 1 33.38 61.13 -34.02
C MET A 1 33.54 62.04 -32.83
N PHE A 2 34.48 62.98 -32.92
CA PHE A 2 34.65 64.08 -31.97
C PHE A 2 33.72 65.22 -32.42
N ALA A 3 32.92 65.75 -31.50
CA ALA A 3 32.16 66.97 -31.73
C ALA A 3 32.64 68.02 -30.73
N SER A 4 33.01 69.16 -31.29
CA SER A 4 33.73 70.28 -30.73
C SER A 4 32.80 71.42 -30.27
N ASP A 5 33.37 72.26 -29.41
CA ASP A 5 33.16 73.70 -29.25
C ASP A 5 31.84 74.30 -28.74
N ARG A 6 31.96 75.08 -27.65
CA ARG A 6 31.77 76.55 -27.60
C ARG A 6 32.00 77.08 -26.18
N THR A 7 33.19 77.64 -25.91
CA THR A 7 33.53 79.09 -25.84
C THR A 7 32.78 79.91 -24.79
N ARG A 8 33.54 80.39 -23.79
CA ARG A 8 33.25 81.45 -22.81
C ARG A 8 33.17 82.83 -23.48
N PRO A 9 32.66 83.84 -22.76
CA PRO A 9 33.33 85.13 -22.77
C PRO A 9 33.66 85.63 -21.35
N VAL A 10 34.89 86.16 -21.29
CA VAL A 10 35.49 87.01 -20.26
C VAL A 10 34.96 88.45 -20.42
N TRP A 11 35.17 89.31 -19.41
CA TRP A 11 35.57 90.75 -19.45
C TRP A 11 34.96 91.44 -18.20
N ARG A 12 35.69 91.67 -17.10
CA ARG A 12 36.69 92.74 -16.80
C ARG A 12 36.20 94.17 -17.07
N ALA A 13 36.16 94.98 -16.01
CA ALA A 13 36.76 96.34 -15.87
C ALA A 13 36.00 97.12 -14.77
N LEU A 14 36.64 97.44 -13.63
CA LEU A 14 37.54 98.60 -13.36
C LEU A 14 36.76 99.92 -13.24
N ALA A 15 36.67 100.46 -12.02
CA ALA A 15 37.44 101.63 -11.53
C ALA A 15 36.65 102.93 -11.78
N ALA A 16 36.79 104.07 -11.13
CA ALA A 16 37.72 104.67 -10.17
C ALA A 16 36.95 105.91 -9.63
N SER A 17 37.01 106.24 -8.32
CA SER A 17 37.93 107.23 -7.74
C SER A 17 37.47 108.70 -7.76
N CYS A 18 37.91 109.40 -6.70
CA CYS A 18 38.04 110.85 -6.46
C CYS A 18 36.91 111.51 -5.65
N LEU A 19 37.14 111.80 -4.35
CA LEU A 19 37.87 112.95 -3.77
C LEU A 19 37.02 114.25 -3.88
N VAL A 20 36.82 115.11 -2.88
CA VAL A 20 37.31 115.24 -1.49
C VAL A 20 36.56 116.43 -0.85
N LEU A 21 36.77 116.66 0.46
CA LEU A 21 36.75 117.96 1.19
C LEU A 21 35.48 118.28 2.02
N SER A 22 35.59 118.18 3.35
CA SER A 22 35.84 119.34 4.24
C SER A 22 35.14 119.25 5.62
N CYS A 23 35.88 119.76 6.62
CA CYS A 23 35.48 120.24 7.95
C CYS A 23 35.51 119.29 9.17
N ILE A 24 36.18 119.82 10.20
CA ILE A 24 36.64 119.26 11.47
C ILE A 24 35.59 119.50 12.57
N GLY A 25 35.39 118.54 13.47
CA GLY A 25 34.85 118.80 14.81
C GLY A 25 34.13 117.63 15.47
N ALA A 26 34.64 117.21 16.64
CA ALA A 26 34.07 116.28 17.64
C ALA A 26 34.45 114.77 17.52
N HIS A 27 35.71 114.44 17.83
CA HIS A 27 36.12 113.07 18.17
C HIS A 27 36.85 113.05 19.52
N ALA A 28 36.10 112.87 20.61
CA ALA A 28 36.69 112.51 21.92
C ALA A 28 35.70 111.84 22.90
N ALA A 29 34.38 111.92 22.68
CA ALA A 29 33.38 111.16 23.46
C ALA A 29 32.88 109.89 22.75
N ASP A 30 33.16 109.72 21.46
CA ASP A 30 32.75 108.55 20.65
C ASP A 30 33.65 107.32 20.85
N SER A 31 34.92 107.52 21.20
CA SER A 31 35.94 106.45 21.18
C SER A 31 35.70 105.33 22.20
N LYS A 32 35.04 105.64 23.34
CA LYS A 32 34.67 104.64 24.36
C LYS A 32 33.39 103.88 23.99
N LYS A 33 32.41 104.55 23.39
CA LYS A 33 31.20 103.90 22.85
C LYS A 33 31.52 103.03 21.64
N ASP A 34 32.42 103.48 20.76
CA ASP A 34 32.93 102.72 19.61
C ASP A 34 33.71 101.47 20.04
N GLN A 35 34.50 101.54 21.11
CA GLN A 35 35.18 100.36 21.66
C GLN A 35 34.21 99.34 22.24
N GLU A 36 33.16 99.78 22.94
CA GLU A 36 32.12 98.88 23.46
C GLU A 36 31.27 98.27 22.34
N GLN A 37 30.95 99.04 21.29
CA GLN A 37 30.27 98.56 20.09
C GLN A 37 31.12 97.54 19.32
N MET A 38 32.41 97.80 19.13
CA MET A 38 33.36 96.84 18.55
C MET A 38 33.50 95.55 19.37
N ARG A 39 33.43 95.64 20.70
CA ARG A 39 33.50 94.47 21.59
C ARG A 39 32.23 93.63 21.50
N ARG A 40 31.04 94.25 21.45
CA ARG A 40 29.76 93.57 21.21
C ARG A 40 29.69 92.95 19.82
N LEU A 41 30.18 93.64 18.79
CA LEU A 41 30.23 93.14 17.41
C LEU A 41 31.19 91.94 17.28
N ARG A 42 32.35 91.98 17.97
CA ARG A 42 33.25 90.82 18.08
C ARG A 42 32.59 89.64 18.77
N GLN A 43 31.87 89.86 19.87
CA GLN A 43 31.13 88.79 20.56
C GLN A 43 30.02 88.20 19.69
N GLN A 44 29.28 89.03 18.94
CA GLN A 44 28.27 88.58 17.98
C GLN A 44 28.88 87.77 16.84
N LEU A 45 30.03 88.20 16.28
CA LEU A 45 30.75 87.42 15.27
C LEU A 45 31.24 86.08 15.81
N GLN A 46 31.71 86.04 17.06
CA GLN A 46 32.17 84.82 17.71
C GLN A 46 31.00 83.85 17.97
N GLN A 47 29.84 84.37 18.40
CA GLN A 47 28.61 83.59 18.54
C GLN A 47 28.12 83.03 17.20
N LEU A 48 28.06 83.86 16.15
CA LEU A 48 27.66 83.42 14.80
C LEU A 48 28.63 82.38 14.23
N GLN A 49 29.94 82.51 14.48
CA GLN A 49 30.93 81.53 14.05
C GLN A 49 30.75 80.19 14.78
N GLN A 50 30.37 80.23 16.06
CA GLN A 50 30.10 79.04 16.86
C GLN A 50 28.75 78.38 16.50
N GLU A 51 27.73 79.17 16.19
CA GLU A 51 26.47 78.70 15.61
C GLU A 51 26.68 78.07 14.23
N GLN A 52 27.54 78.66 13.40
CA GLN A 52 27.83 78.12 12.07
C GLN A 52 28.62 76.79 12.19
N ALA A 53 29.59 76.70 13.10
CA ALA A 53 30.31 75.46 13.36
C ALA A 53 29.38 74.35 13.90
N THR A 54 28.50 74.67 14.85
CA THR A 54 27.54 73.70 15.41
C THR A 54 26.49 73.26 14.38
N GLN A 55 26.01 74.16 13.51
CA GLN A 55 25.12 73.80 12.40
C GLN A 55 25.83 72.94 11.34
N GLN A 56 27.09 73.23 11.03
CA GLN A 56 27.90 72.42 10.12
C GLN A 56 28.09 71.00 10.68
N GLU A 57 28.43 70.87 11.96
CA GLU A 57 28.56 69.58 12.64
C GLU A 57 27.21 68.83 12.67
N ALA A 58 26.12 69.49 13.02
CA ALA A 58 24.79 68.90 13.01
C ALA A 58 24.37 68.42 11.60
N ALA A 59 24.68 69.19 10.55
CA ALA A 59 24.43 68.80 9.17
C ALA A 59 25.28 67.59 8.75
N THR A 60 26.55 67.54 9.15
CA THR A 60 27.41 66.37 8.88
C THR A 60 26.94 65.12 9.63
N ARG A 61 26.51 65.25 10.89
CA ARG A 61 25.93 64.13 11.66
C ARG A 61 24.62 63.66 11.04
N ALA A 62 23.71 64.58 10.69
CA ALA A 62 22.44 64.23 10.06
C ALA A 62 22.63 63.57 8.68
N THR A 63 23.63 63.97 7.90
CA THR A 63 23.94 63.31 6.62
C THR A 63 24.55 61.92 6.82
N GLN A 64 25.40 61.73 7.83
CA GLN A 64 25.92 60.41 8.21
C GLN A 64 24.82 59.48 8.72
N GLU A 65 23.93 59.96 9.59
CA GLU A 65 22.79 59.21 10.11
C GLU A 65 21.81 58.82 9.01
N LYS A 66 21.51 59.73 8.06
CA LYS A 66 20.70 59.41 6.89
C LYS A 66 21.37 58.35 6.01
N ALA A 67 22.68 58.47 5.75
CA ALA A 67 23.42 57.49 4.97
C ALA A 67 23.42 56.11 5.65
N ALA A 68 23.58 56.07 6.98
CA ALA A 68 23.51 54.84 7.78
C ALA A 68 22.10 54.22 7.74
N ALA A 69 21.06 55.02 7.98
CA ALA A 69 19.68 54.57 7.94
C ALA A 69 19.26 54.07 6.54
N GLU A 70 19.71 54.73 5.46
CA GLU A 70 19.49 54.25 4.09
C GLU A 70 20.22 52.94 3.81
N ALA A 71 21.43 52.75 4.34
CA ALA A 71 22.17 51.50 4.24
C ALA A 71 21.46 50.36 4.99
N ASP A 72 20.99 50.61 6.21
CA ASP A 72 20.23 49.65 7.01
C ASP A 72 18.87 49.31 6.37
N LEU A 73 18.16 50.29 5.82
CA LEU A 73 16.93 50.05 5.07
C LEU A 73 17.18 49.21 3.81
N LYS A 74 18.28 49.45 3.08
CA LYS A 74 18.65 48.61 1.93
C LYS A 74 18.98 47.19 2.37
N LYS A 75 19.75 47.02 3.44
CA LYS A 75 20.12 45.72 3.99
C LYS A 75 18.90 44.93 4.47
N THR A 76 18.05 45.54 5.28
CA THR A 76 16.83 44.89 5.81
C THR A 76 15.82 44.55 4.70
N ARG A 77 15.68 45.40 3.67
CA ARG A 77 14.89 45.06 2.48
C ARG A 77 15.47 43.86 1.73
N ALA A 78 16.78 43.83 1.51
CA ALA A 78 17.44 42.70 0.86
C ALA A 78 17.27 41.38 1.67
N GLU A 79 17.39 41.45 2.99
CA GLU A 79 17.15 40.30 3.88
C GLU A 79 15.69 39.84 3.86
N ALA A 80 14.74 40.77 3.87
CA ALA A 80 13.31 40.46 3.78
C ALA A 80 12.94 39.83 2.44
N ASP A 81 13.48 40.33 1.33
CA ASP A 81 13.25 39.77 0.00
C ASP A 81 13.90 38.39 -0.15
N ALA A 82 15.10 38.20 0.40
CA ALA A 82 15.76 36.89 0.45
C ALA A 82 14.95 35.88 1.30
N ALA A 83 14.43 36.30 2.46
CA ALA A 83 13.60 35.47 3.32
C ALA A 83 12.27 35.10 2.65
N LYS A 84 11.60 36.04 1.97
CA LYS A 84 10.38 35.78 1.18
C LYS A 84 10.64 34.83 0.03
N ALA A 85 11.75 35.00 -0.69
CA ALA A 85 12.13 34.09 -1.77
C ALA A 85 12.41 32.69 -1.23
N ALA A 86 13.09 32.58 -0.08
CA ALA A 86 13.34 31.29 0.57
C ALA A 86 12.06 30.61 1.06
N SER A 87 11.13 31.36 1.67
CA SER A 87 9.85 30.81 2.13
C SER A 87 8.96 30.38 0.96
N SER A 88 8.90 31.17 -0.11
CA SER A 88 8.17 30.82 -1.34
C SER A 88 8.72 29.54 -1.98
N ARG A 89 10.06 29.40 -2.07
CA ARG A 89 10.70 28.17 -2.55
C ARG A 89 10.35 26.97 -1.68
N LYS A 90 10.42 27.10 -0.35
CA LYS A 90 10.05 26.02 0.58
C LYS A 90 8.58 25.63 0.45
N ALA A 91 7.67 26.60 0.34
CA ALA A 91 6.25 26.35 0.15
C ALA A 91 5.98 25.60 -1.16
N ALA A 92 6.67 25.96 -2.25
CA ALA A 92 6.54 25.26 -3.52
C ALA A 92 7.05 23.81 -3.46
N VAL A 93 8.17 23.55 -2.77
CA VAL A 93 8.69 22.20 -2.55
C VAL A 93 7.71 21.38 -1.71
N LEU A 94 7.28 21.91 -0.56
CA LEU A 94 6.31 21.23 0.31
C LEU A 94 4.99 20.94 -0.40
N SER A 95 4.50 21.84 -1.25
CA SER A 95 3.30 21.59 -2.05
C SER A 95 3.48 20.44 -3.03
N LYS A 96 4.66 20.30 -3.66
CA LYS A 96 4.97 19.18 -4.53
C LYS A 96 5.09 17.88 -3.74
N ASP A 97 5.80 17.89 -2.62
CA ASP A 97 5.97 16.71 -1.77
C ASP A 97 4.61 16.21 -1.24
N LEU A 98 3.73 17.14 -0.83
CA LEU A 98 2.38 16.80 -0.39
C LEU A 98 1.57 16.19 -1.53
N GLN A 99 1.67 16.74 -2.75
CA GLN A 99 1.02 16.16 -3.92
C GLN A 99 1.52 14.74 -4.20
N VAL A 100 2.84 14.51 -4.22
CA VAL A 100 3.45 13.18 -4.40
C VAL A 100 2.97 12.22 -3.31
N ALA A 101 3.08 12.61 -2.04
CA ALA A 101 2.63 11.79 -0.92
C ALA A 101 1.14 11.45 -0.99
N THR A 102 0.29 12.36 -1.46
CA THR A 102 -1.15 12.06 -1.67
C THR A 102 -1.37 11.05 -2.78
N THR A 103 -0.65 11.17 -3.91
CA THR A 103 -0.76 10.21 -5.01
C THR A 103 -0.25 8.83 -4.61
N GLU A 104 0.86 8.74 -3.86
CA GLU A 104 1.39 7.48 -3.34
C GLU A 104 0.43 6.84 -2.35
N ARG A 105 -0.12 7.63 -1.41
CA ARG A 105 -1.13 7.15 -0.46
C ARG A 105 -2.34 6.57 -1.19
N ASP A 106 -2.83 7.25 -2.22
CA ASP A 106 -4.04 6.82 -2.93
C ASP A 106 -3.76 5.56 -3.78
N ALA A 107 -2.56 5.45 -4.37
CA ALA A 107 -2.09 4.24 -5.04
C ALA A 107 -1.96 3.05 -4.06
N LEU A 108 -1.37 3.27 -2.88
CA LEU A 108 -1.24 2.24 -1.85
C LEU A 108 -2.60 1.78 -1.32
N LYS A 109 -3.55 2.71 -1.13
CA LYS A 109 -4.92 2.36 -0.75
C LYS A 109 -5.60 1.48 -1.81
N ALA A 110 -5.45 1.82 -3.09
CA ALA A 110 -6.00 1.00 -4.17
C ALA A 110 -5.38 -0.40 -4.20
N GLN A 111 -4.05 -0.51 -4.04
CA GLN A 111 -3.37 -1.81 -3.94
C GLN A 111 -3.83 -2.63 -2.74
N LEU A 112 -4.07 -1.97 -1.60
CA LEU A 112 -4.53 -2.62 -0.38
C LEU A 112 -5.95 -3.20 -0.56
N GLU A 113 -6.86 -2.43 -1.16
CA GLU A 113 -8.21 -2.90 -1.45
C GLU A 113 -8.21 -4.05 -2.48
N GLU A 114 -7.38 -3.98 -3.52
CA GLU A 114 -7.21 -5.07 -4.47
C GLU A 114 -6.66 -6.34 -3.79
N ALA A 115 -5.63 -6.20 -2.96
CA ALA A 115 -5.06 -7.31 -2.22
C ALA A 115 -6.07 -7.95 -1.25
N ARG A 116 -6.91 -7.13 -0.59
CA ARG A 116 -8.02 -7.62 0.25
C ARG A 116 -9.05 -8.39 -0.56
N ALA A 117 -9.48 -7.85 -1.70
CA ALA A 117 -10.42 -8.54 -2.58
C ALA A 117 -9.88 -9.88 -3.07
N GLN A 118 -8.60 -9.93 -3.43
CA GLN A 118 -7.93 -11.16 -3.84
C GLN A 118 -7.79 -12.17 -2.68
N LEU A 119 -7.50 -11.71 -1.46
CA LEU A 119 -7.45 -12.56 -0.28
C LEU A 119 -8.82 -13.19 0.02
N GLU A 120 -9.89 -12.39 -0.02
CA GLU A 120 -11.26 -12.89 0.19
C GLU A 120 -11.65 -13.92 -0.89
N LYS A 121 -11.36 -13.62 -2.16
CA LYS A 121 -11.62 -14.54 -3.27
C LYS A 121 -10.86 -15.86 -3.11
N THR A 122 -9.56 -15.79 -2.85
CA THR A 122 -8.73 -17.00 -2.66
C THR A 122 -9.14 -17.77 -1.41
N GLY A 123 -9.56 -17.08 -0.34
CA GLY A 123 -10.12 -17.70 0.86
C GLY A 123 -11.42 -18.47 0.57
N ALA A 124 -12.33 -17.86 -0.20
CA ALA A 124 -13.57 -18.50 -0.63
C ALA A 124 -13.31 -19.72 -1.54
N ASP A 125 -12.40 -19.59 -2.52
CA ASP A 125 -12.01 -20.67 -3.42
C ASP A 125 -11.35 -21.84 -2.66
N LEU A 126 -10.48 -21.54 -1.68
CA LEU A 126 -9.87 -22.55 -0.82
C LEU A 126 -10.90 -23.27 0.05
N LYS A 127 -11.92 -22.56 0.55
CA LYS A 127 -13.01 -23.19 1.31
C LYS A 127 -13.84 -24.12 0.40
N ALA A 128 -14.26 -23.62 -0.76
CA ALA A 128 -15.05 -24.40 -1.72
C ALA A 128 -14.31 -25.63 -2.23
N THR A 129 -13.00 -25.53 -2.48
CA THR A 129 -12.17 -26.66 -2.90
C THR A 129 -11.99 -27.70 -1.79
N ARG A 130 -11.80 -27.28 -0.53
CA ARG A 130 -11.77 -28.20 0.61
C ARG A 130 -13.08 -28.95 0.79
N GLU A 131 -14.22 -28.27 0.68
CA GLU A 131 -15.54 -28.90 0.76
C GLU A 131 -15.75 -29.92 -0.38
N LYS A 132 -15.35 -29.56 -1.60
CA LYS A 132 -15.39 -30.49 -2.75
C LYS A 132 -14.49 -31.71 -2.55
N LEU A 133 -13.29 -31.53 -1.99
CA LEU A 133 -12.37 -32.62 -1.72
C LEU A 133 -12.93 -33.57 -0.65
N ALA A 134 -13.45 -33.04 0.46
CA ALA A 134 -14.08 -33.84 1.51
C ALA A 134 -15.30 -34.62 0.99
N ALA A 135 -16.12 -34.00 0.13
CA ALA A 135 -17.23 -34.68 -0.53
C ALA A 135 -16.75 -35.79 -1.48
N ARG A 136 -15.66 -35.56 -2.22
CA ARG A 136 -15.04 -36.58 -3.08
C ARG A 136 -14.48 -37.75 -2.27
N ASP A 137 -13.80 -37.49 -1.17
CA ASP A 137 -13.26 -38.54 -0.30
C ASP A 137 -14.37 -39.41 0.30
N THR A 138 -15.48 -38.78 0.72
CA THR A 138 -16.66 -39.49 1.20
C THR A 138 -17.27 -40.38 0.10
N GLN A 139 -17.40 -39.86 -1.12
CA GLN A 139 -17.91 -40.62 -2.26
C GLN A 139 -16.98 -41.77 -2.65
N TRP A 140 -15.66 -41.55 -2.59
CA TRP A 140 -14.67 -42.59 -2.83
C TRP A 140 -14.77 -43.70 -1.79
N ALA A 141 -14.89 -43.37 -0.50
CA ALA A 141 -15.07 -44.36 0.56
C ALA A 141 -16.36 -45.17 0.38
N GLN A 142 -17.46 -44.53 -0.02
CA GLN A 142 -18.73 -45.22 -0.32
C GLN A 142 -18.60 -46.15 -1.52
N LEU A 143 -17.96 -45.69 -2.59
CA LEU A 143 -17.76 -46.49 -3.80
C LEU A 143 -16.84 -47.69 -3.53
N ASP A 144 -15.76 -47.50 -2.78
CA ASP A 144 -14.86 -48.57 -2.37
C ASP A 144 -15.57 -49.61 -1.48
N ALA A 145 -16.41 -49.17 -0.55
CA ALA A 145 -17.22 -50.05 0.28
C ALA A 145 -18.22 -50.87 -0.56
N SER A 146 -18.94 -50.22 -1.50
CA SER A 146 -19.87 -50.90 -2.41
C SER A 146 -19.14 -51.89 -3.32
N HIS A 147 -17.99 -51.49 -3.87
CA HIS A 147 -17.15 -52.37 -4.70
C HIS A 147 -16.67 -53.61 -3.92
N LYS A 148 -16.23 -53.44 -2.68
CA LYS A 148 -15.84 -54.56 -1.80
C LYS A 148 -17.02 -55.47 -1.49
N ALA A 149 -18.19 -54.92 -1.18
CA ALA A 149 -19.40 -55.69 -0.92
C ALA A 149 -19.84 -56.51 -2.14
N GLN A 150 -19.86 -55.89 -3.33
CA GLN A 150 -20.18 -56.56 -4.59
C GLN A 150 -19.15 -57.65 -4.93
N SER A 151 -17.86 -57.38 -4.74
CA SER A 151 -16.80 -58.36 -4.96
C SER A 151 -16.93 -59.57 -4.04
N ALA A 152 -17.26 -59.35 -2.76
CA ALA A 152 -17.50 -60.42 -1.79
C ALA A 152 -18.75 -61.24 -2.14
N SER A 153 -19.84 -60.56 -2.56
CA SER A 153 -21.06 -61.23 -3.03
C SER A 153 -20.78 -62.10 -4.25
N LEU A 154 -20.06 -61.57 -5.25
CA LEU A 154 -19.66 -62.33 -6.44
C LEU A 154 -18.81 -63.55 -6.09
N ALA A 155 -17.83 -63.40 -5.19
CA ALA A 155 -17.00 -64.52 -4.74
C ALA A 155 -17.83 -65.61 -4.05
N SER A 156 -18.81 -65.22 -3.22
CA SER A 156 -19.76 -66.15 -2.62
C SER A 156 -20.61 -66.85 -3.68
N CYS A 157 -21.17 -66.12 -4.65
CA CYS A 157 -21.95 -66.69 -5.75
C CYS A 157 -21.15 -67.74 -6.53
N VAL A 158 -19.88 -67.45 -6.86
CA VAL A 158 -18.99 -68.40 -7.52
C VAL A 158 -18.76 -69.63 -6.65
N GLN A 159 -18.50 -69.46 -5.35
CA GLN A 159 -18.29 -70.59 -4.44
C GLN A 159 -19.54 -71.49 -4.32
N HIS A 160 -20.73 -70.89 -4.18
CA HIS A 160 -21.98 -71.64 -4.15
C HIS A 160 -22.25 -72.36 -5.47
N ASN A 161 -21.99 -71.71 -6.62
CA ASN A 161 -22.14 -72.35 -7.93
C ASN A 161 -21.24 -73.59 -8.05
N VAL A 162 -19.98 -73.49 -7.64
CA VAL A 162 -19.05 -74.63 -7.61
C VAL A 162 -19.58 -75.76 -6.72
N ARG A 163 -20.07 -75.45 -5.50
CA ARG A 163 -20.62 -76.45 -4.59
C ARG A 163 -21.89 -77.11 -5.12
N LEU A 164 -22.79 -76.34 -5.73
CA LEU A 164 -23.98 -76.87 -6.39
C LEU A 164 -23.63 -77.81 -7.54
N TYR A 165 -22.63 -77.46 -8.35
CA TYR A 165 -22.14 -78.32 -9.43
C TYR A 165 -21.54 -79.63 -8.89
N GLN A 166 -20.75 -79.56 -7.80
CA GLN A 166 -20.20 -80.73 -7.14
C GLN A 166 -21.28 -81.65 -6.57
N LEU A 167 -22.27 -81.08 -5.86
CA LEU A 167 -23.42 -81.83 -5.32
C LEU A 167 -24.23 -82.50 -6.44
N GLY A 168 -24.50 -81.78 -7.53
CA GLY A 168 -25.19 -82.32 -8.70
C GLY A 168 -24.42 -83.47 -9.35
N SER A 169 -23.09 -83.33 -9.49
CA SER A 169 -22.22 -84.37 -10.05
C SER A 169 -22.15 -85.61 -9.15
N GLU A 170 -22.08 -85.42 -7.82
CA GLU A 170 -22.12 -86.52 -6.85
C GLU A 170 -23.45 -87.28 -6.94
N LEU A 171 -24.58 -86.56 -7.04
CA LEU A 171 -25.91 -87.15 -7.17
C LEU A 171 -26.03 -88.00 -8.44
N LEU A 172 -25.58 -87.47 -9.59
CA LEU A 172 -25.57 -88.21 -10.86
C LEU A 172 -24.70 -89.48 -10.76
N THR A 173 -23.48 -89.36 -10.24
CA THR A 173 -22.56 -90.49 -10.05
C THR A 173 -23.16 -91.57 -9.16
N ARG A 174 -23.84 -91.20 -8.07
CA ARG A 174 -24.51 -92.17 -7.19
C ARG A 174 -25.71 -92.82 -7.86
N TRP A 175 -26.45 -92.10 -8.70
CA TRP A 175 -27.60 -92.63 -9.43
C TRP A 175 -27.16 -93.66 -10.49
N GLU A 176 -26.09 -93.36 -11.23
CA GLU A 176 -25.44 -94.30 -12.17
C GLU A 176 -24.96 -95.57 -11.47
N ASN A 177 -24.25 -95.43 -10.34
CA ASN A 177 -23.77 -96.58 -9.56
C ASN A 177 -24.91 -97.39 -8.94
N LYS A 178 -26.01 -96.74 -8.53
CA LYS A 178 -27.21 -97.45 -8.06
C LYS A 178 -27.81 -98.32 -9.16
N GLY A 179 -27.95 -97.80 -10.38
CA GLY A 179 -28.41 -98.58 -11.54
C GLY A 179 -27.61 -99.86 -11.76
N LEU A 180 -26.28 -99.80 -11.54
CA LEU A 180 -25.40 -100.98 -11.62
C LEU A 180 -25.58 -101.92 -10.41
N SER A 181 -25.70 -101.39 -9.19
CA SER A 181 -25.86 -102.19 -7.97
C SER A 181 -27.25 -102.84 -7.82
N GLU A 182 -28.29 -102.18 -8.32
CA GLU A 182 -29.69 -102.57 -8.19
C GLU A 182 -30.04 -103.67 -9.21
N VAL A 183 -29.37 -103.66 -10.37
CA VAL A 183 -29.34 -104.81 -11.30
C VAL A 183 -28.69 -106.04 -10.65
N LEU A 184 -27.69 -105.88 -9.77
CA LEU A 184 -27.14 -107.00 -8.99
C LEU A 184 -28.04 -107.43 -7.80
N ALA A 185 -28.86 -106.54 -7.26
CA ALA A 185 -29.60 -106.75 -6.01
C ALA A 185 -31.08 -107.17 -6.18
N GLN A 186 -31.57 -107.38 -7.41
CA GLN A 186 -32.96 -107.73 -7.75
C GLN A 186 -33.53 -109.02 -7.13
N ASN A 187 -32.78 -109.75 -6.29
CA ASN A 187 -33.14 -111.07 -5.77
C ASN A 187 -33.42 -111.15 -4.25
N GLU A 188 -33.56 -110.04 -3.51
CA GLU A 188 -33.64 -110.09 -2.03
C GLU A 188 -34.88 -109.38 -1.41
N PRO A 189 -35.53 -109.96 -0.37
CA PRO A 189 -36.75 -109.44 0.29
C PRO A 189 -36.54 -108.22 1.21
N PHE A 190 -35.34 -107.62 1.26
CA PHE A 190 -34.98 -106.49 2.15
C PHE A 190 -35.31 -105.08 1.58
N ALA A 191 -36.14 -104.99 0.56
CA ALA A 191 -36.45 -103.76 -0.17
C ALA A 191 -37.07 -102.62 0.69
N GLN A 192 -37.78 -102.95 1.77
CA GLN A 192 -38.40 -101.94 2.64
C GLN A 192 -37.36 -101.11 3.41
N LEU A 193 -36.27 -101.72 3.89
CA LEU A 193 -35.18 -100.99 4.54
C LEU A 193 -34.43 -100.10 3.54
N LYS A 194 -34.25 -100.58 2.31
CA LYS A 194 -33.64 -99.81 1.21
C LYS A 194 -34.44 -98.58 0.79
N ARG A 195 -35.77 -98.64 0.90
CA ARG A 195 -36.64 -97.48 0.66
C ARG A 195 -36.43 -96.37 1.70
N VAL A 196 -36.34 -96.71 2.99
CA VAL A 196 -36.08 -95.71 4.05
C VAL A 196 -34.69 -95.09 3.90
N GLU A 197 -33.68 -95.89 3.55
CA GLU A 197 -32.32 -95.39 3.23
C GLU A 197 -32.33 -94.40 2.05
N LEU A 198 -33.17 -94.65 1.04
CA LEU A 198 -33.35 -93.75 -0.12
C LEU A 198 -34.08 -92.45 0.25
N GLU A 199 -35.14 -92.54 1.05
CA GLU A 199 -35.89 -91.38 1.55
C GLU A 199 -34.96 -90.47 2.39
N ASN A 200 -34.19 -91.04 3.32
CA ASN A 200 -33.20 -90.29 4.12
C ASN A 200 -32.12 -89.65 3.24
N LEU A 201 -31.63 -90.36 2.21
CA LEU A 201 -30.63 -89.80 1.30
C LEU A 201 -31.20 -88.65 0.47
N ALA A 202 -32.44 -88.78 0.00
CA ALA A 202 -33.11 -87.72 -0.75
C ALA A 202 -33.29 -86.48 0.13
N ASP A 203 -33.68 -86.66 1.39
CA ASP A 203 -33.81 -85.55 2.34
C ASP A 203 -32.45 -84.92 2.68
N ASP A 204 -31.38 -85.71 2.86
CA ASP A 204 -30.01 -85.20 3.05
C ASP A 204 -29.55 -84.31 1.88
N TYR A 205 -29.84 -84.70 0.63
CA TYR A 205 -29.50 -83.89 -0.54
C TYR A 205 -30.40 -82.67 -0.69
N ARG A 206 -31.68 -82.76 -0.32
CA ARG A 206 -32.57 -81.59 -0.27
C ARG A 206 -32.06 -80.57 0.75
N ASP A 207 -31.59 -81.02 1.90
CA ASP A 207 -30.98 -80.17 2.92
C ASP A 207 -29.68 -79.54 2.43
N LYS A 208 -28.80 -80.30 1.75
CA LYS A 208 -27.55 -79.76 1.16
C LYS A 208 -27.84 -78.71 0.08
N LEU A 209 -28.80 -78.97 -0.81
CA LEU A 209 -29.22 -78.02 -1.85
C LEU A 209 -29.87 -76.77 -1.25
N ALA A 210 -30.68 -76.93 -0.19
CA ALA A 210 -31.30 -75.82 0.52
C ALA A 210 -30.26 -74.92 1.20
N ARG A 211 -29.19 -75.50 1.77
CA ARG A 211 -28.09 -74.73 2.40
C ARG A 211 -27.26 -73.92 1.40
N GLU A 212 -27.07 -74.44 0.19
CA GLU A 212 -26.25 -73.79 -0.85
C GLU A 212 -27.07 -72.84 -1.74
N ARG A 213 -28.40 -72.89 -1.66
CA ARG A 213 -29.30 -71.96 -2.36
C ARG A 213 -29.20 -70.57 -1.73
N GLN A 214 -28.72 -69.60 -2.50
CA GLN A 214 -28.82 -68.19 -2.10
C GLN A 214 -30.28 -67.71 -2.14
N PRO A 215 -30.73 -66.93 -1.15
CA PRO A 215 -32.04 -66.30 -1.18
C PRO A 215 -32.11 -65.27 -2.32
N ALA A 216 -33.26 -65.17 -3.00
CA ALA A 216 -33.45 -64.36 -4.21
C ALA A 216 -33.21 -62.84 -4.05
N GLY A 217 -32.98 -62.35 -2.83
CA GLY A 217 -32.64 -60.95 -2.53
C GLY A 217 -31.14 -60.65 -2.37
N ALA A 218 -30.26 -61.67 -2.38
CA ALA A 218 -28.82 -61.46 -2.17
C ALA A 218 -28.09 -60.87 -3.40
N ALA A 219 -28.69 -60.95 -4.59
CA ALA A 219 -28.10 -60.50 -5.85
C ALA A 219 -28.61 -59.12 -6.32
N SER A 220 -29.56 -58.48 -5.61
CA SER A 220 -30.25 -57.26 -6.08
C SER A 220 -30.18 -56.07 -5.13
N ALA A 221 -29.26 -56.04 -4.17
CA ALA A 221 -29.03 -54.86 -3.35
C ALA A 221 -27.79 -54.09 -3.89
N PRO A 222 -27.96 -52.89 -4.48
CA PRO A 222 -26.84 -51.97 -4.66
C PRO A 222 -26.29 -51.47 -3.31
#